data_AF-A0A480A2R5-F1
#
_entry.id   AF-A0A480A2R5-F1
#
_cell.length_a   1.000
_cell.length_b   1.000
_cell.length_c   1.000
_cell.angle_alpha   90.00
_cell.angle_beta   90.00
_cell.angle_gamma   90.00
#
_symmetry.space_group_name_H-M   'P 1'
#
loop_
_entity.id
_entity.type
_entity.pdbx_description
1 polymer ?
#
loop_
_entity_poly.entity_id
_entity_poly.type
_entity_poly.pdbx_seq_one_letter_code
_entity_poly.pdbx_strand_id
1 'polypeptide(L)'
;MSITTQVEDIAVTKFLFVTDLDNTLVGDDQALLELSDRLENHRQQHGTKIVYSTGRSPLLYRELQQEKNLIQPDALVLSVGTEIYLDGSDTPDPQWSKILAPGWQRESILDITQKFPELELQPESEQRLFKVSFFLEEKLASIIPQLEAELQKLQLNIKLIYSSGIDLDILPLTSDKGQAMQFLRQKWQFAAEQTVVCGDSGNDIALFAVGEERGIIVGNARPELLQWHNQYPAEYRYLAQKHCAAGIMEGLKYFKFLK
;
A
#
# COMPACT_ATOMS: atom_id res chain seq x y z
N MET A 1 -30.64 -45.46 1.29
CA MET A 1 -29.44 -44.67 1.64
C MET A 1 -29.19 -43.72 0.49
N SER A 2 -29.66 -42.49 0.61
CA SER A 2 -29.38 -41.43 -0.37
C SER A 2 -28.33 -40.54 0.26
N ILE A 3 -27.11 -40.62 -0.25
CA ILE A 3 -26.02 -39.74 0.15
C ILE A 3 -26.25 -38.44 -0.61
N THR A 4 -26.97 -37.52 0.01
CA THR A 4 -27.05 -36.14 -0.47
C THR A 4 -25.71 -35.51 -0.12
N THR A 5 -24.86 -35.31 -1.11
CA THR A 5 -23.66 -34.48 -1.01
C THR A 5 -24.11 -33.08 -0.62
N GLN A 6 -23.95 -32.74 0.66
CA GLN A 6 -23.96 -31.35 1.10
C GLN A 6 -22.79 -30.68 0.39
N VAL A 7 -23.10 -29.89 -0.63
CA VAL A 7 -22.19 -28.83 -1.07
C VAL A 7 -22.08 -27.92 0.15
N GLU A 8 -20.92 -27.92 0.81
CA GLU A 8 -20.63 -26.90 1.80
C GLU A 8 -20.79 -25.55 1.09
N ASP A 9 -21.89 -24.85 1.39
CA ASP A 9 -21.98 -23.43 1.17
C ASP A 9 -20.83 -22.82 1.97
N ILE A 10 -19.69 -22.61 1.33
CA ILE A 10 -18.62 -21.80 1.89
C ILE A 10 -19.27 -20.45 2.10
N ALA A 11 -19.60 -20.15 3.36
CA ALA A 11 -20.17 -18.88 3.74
C ALA A 11 -19.24 -17.80 3.18
N VAL A 12 -19.73 -17.03 2.22
CA VAL A 12 -19.00 -15.89 1.69
C VAL A 12 -18.94 -14.86 2.82
N THR A 13 -17.79 -14.77 3.48
CA THR A 13 -17.60 -13.92 4.66
C THR A 13 -17.06 -12.57 4.26
N LYS A 14 -17.34 -11.53 5.07
CA LYS A 14 -16.65 -10.25 4.98
C LYS A 14 -15.13 -10.44 4.91
N PHE A 15 -14.46 -9.58 4.16
CA PHE A 15 -13.01 -9.52 4.12
C PHE A 15 -12.53 -8.06 4.06
N LEU A 16 -11.26 -7.86 4.36
CA LEU A 16 -10.57 -6.59 4.20
C LEU A 16 -9.83 -6.60 2.87
N PHE A 17 -10.26 -5.77 1.93
CA PHE A 17 -9.62 -5.57 0.64
C PHE A 17 -8.67 -4.38 0.72
N VAL A 18 -7.37 -4.62 0.57
CA VAL A 18 -6.33 -3.59 0.56
C VAL A 18 -5.64 -3.62 -0.79
N THR A 19 -5.52 -2.48 -1.46
CA THR A 19 -4.89 -2.45 -2.79
C THR A 19 -4.09 -1.18 -2.97
N ASP A 20 -2.94 -1.31 -3.62
CA ASP A 20 -2.35 -0.17 -4.30
C ASP A 20 -3.25 0.32 -5.45
N LEU A 21 -3.00 1.54 -5.94
CA LEU A 21 -3.76 2.17 -6.99
C LEU A 21 -3.09 2.05 -8.35
N ASP A 22 -1.95 2.70 -8.54
CA ASP A 22 -1.32 2.88 -9.84
C ASP A 22 -0.74 1.57 -10.39
N ASN A 23 -1.17 1.16 -11.59
CA ASN A 23 -0.80 -0.14 -12.20
C ASN A 23 -1.27 -1.37 -11.40
N THR A 24 -2.02 -1.20 -10.31
CA THR A 24 -2.59 -2.27 -9.50
C THR A 24 -4.10 -2.29 -9.61
N LEU A 25 -4.80 -1.32 -9.03
CA LEU A 25 -6.25 -1.16 -9.20
C LEU A 25 -6.57 -0.42 -10.51
N VAL A 26 -5.77 0.60 -10.83
CA VAL A 26 -5.91 1.48 -12.00
C VAL A 26 -4.97 1.05 -13.12
N GLY A 27 -5.43 1.17 -14.36
CA GLY A 27 -4.66 0.87 -15.57
C GLY A 27 -5.49 0.16 -16.65
N ASP A 28 -6.61 -0.45 -16.25
CA ASP A 28 -7.64 -0.99 -17.12
C ASP A 28 -9.01 -0.51 -16.61
N ASP A 29 -9.59 0.45 -17.32
CA ASP A 29 -10.83 1.12 -16.88
C ASP A 29 -12.05 0.19 -16.92
N GLN A 30 -12.07 -0.78 -17.84
CA GLN A 30 -13.17 -1.76 -17.90
C GLN A 30 -13.09 -2.74 -16.73
N ALA A 31 -11.89 -3.26 -16.46
CA ALA A 31 -11.68 -4.17 -15.34
C ALA A 31 -11.88 -3.47 -13.99
N LEU A 32 -11.48 -2.19 -13.87
CA LEU A 32 -11.72 -1.36 -12.70
C LEU A 32 -13.22 -1.24 -12.40
N LEU A 33 -14.03 -0.95 -13.43
CA LEU A 33 -15.48 -0.82 -13.28
C LEU A 33 -16.10 -2.15 -12.83
N GLU A 34 -15.75 -3.27 -13.48
CA GLU A 34 -16.27 -4.59 -13.11
C GLU A 34 -15.89 -4.97 -11.67
N LEU A 35 -14.63 -4.77 -11.28
CA LEU A 35 -14.18 -5.07 -9.92
C LEU A 35 -14.89 -4.18 -8.90
N SER A 36 -15.07 -2.90 -9.21
CA SER A 36 -15.75 -1.93 -8.33
C SER A 36 -17.20 -2.36 -8.05
N ASP A 37 -17.95 -2.74 -9.09
CA ASP A 37 -19.32 -3.22 -8.94
C ASP A 37 -19.39 -4.48 -8.06
N ARG A 38 -18.45 -5.42 -8.24
CA ARG A 38 -18.39 -6.65 -7.44
C ARG A 38 -18.06 -6.36 -5.99
N LEU A 39 -17.10 -5.49 -5.72
CA LEU A 39 -16.70 -5.09 -4.37
C LEU A 39 -17.82 -4.33 -3.65
N GLU A 40 -18.51 -3.42 -4.34
CA GLU A 40 -19.64 -2.67 -3.78
C GLU A 40 -20.78 -3.61 -3.38
N ASN A 41 -21.17 -4.52 -4.27
CA ASN A 41 -22.21 -5.50 -3.99
C ASN A 41 -21.82 -6.39 -2.80
N HIS A 42 -20.57 -6.86 -2.75
CA HIS A 42 -20.09 -7.68 -1.64
C HIS A 42 -20.01 -6.89 -0.32
N ARG A 43 -19.59 -5.62 -0.37
CA ARG A 43 -19.61 -4.71 0.78
C ARG A 43 -21.03 -4.56 1.34
N GLN A 44 -22.03 -4.34 0.50
CA GLN A 44 -23.42 -4.19 0.92
C GLN A 44 -23.99 -5.47 1.53
N GLN A 45 -23.64 -6.63 0.97
CA GLN A 45 -24.19 -7.93 1.41
C GLN A 45 -23.48 -8.48 2.65
N HIS A 46 -22.16 -8.31 2.75
CA HIS A 46 -21.35 -9.01 3.74
C HIS A 46 -20.59 -8.07 4.69
N GLY A 47 -20.43 -6.79 4.34
CA GLY A 47 -19.64 -5.84 5.14
C GLY A 47 -18.14 -5.91 4.88
N THR A 48 -17.74 -6.22 3.64
CA THR A 48 -16.34 -6.05 3.20
C THR A 48 -15.91 -4.59 3.33
N LYS A 49 -14.68 -4.39 3.79
CA LYS A 49 -14.04 -3.07 3.86
C LYS A 49 -13.02 -2.91 2.76
N ILE A 50 -12.94 -1.69 2.22
CA ILE A 50 -12.08 -1.33 1.09
C ILE A 50 -11.05 -0.31 1.55
N VAL A 51 -9.78 -0.59 1.29
CA VAL A 51 -8.65 0.27 1.63
C VAL A 51 -7.81 0.53 0.39
N TYR A 52 -7.62 1.80 0.05
CA TYR A 52 -6.62 2.19 -0.94
C TYR A 52 -5.32 2.53 -0.23
N SER A 53 -4.23 1.91 -0.65
CA SER A 53 -2.91 2.02 -0.03
C SER A 53 -1.87 2.43 -1.06
N THR A 54 -1.66 3.74 -1.21
CA THR A 54 -0.89 4.33 -2.32
C THR A 54 0.29 5.17 -1.83
N GLY A 55 1.29 5.33 -2.70
CA GLY A 55 2.38 6.30 -2.51
C GLY A 55 1.94 7.76 -2.68
N ARG A 56 0.79 8.01 -3.32
CA ARG A 56 0.28 9.36 -3.61
C ARG A 56 0.07 10.19 -2.34
N SER A 57 0.36 11.48 -2.44
CA SER A 57 -0.09 12.48 -1.48
C SER A 57 -1.61 12.67 -1.52
N PRO A 58 -2.20 13.33 -0.50
CA PRO A 58 -3.63 13.69 -0.53
C PRO A 58 -4.04 14.50 -1.77
N LEU A 59 -3.16 15.34 -2.30
CA LEU A 59 -3.43 16.10 -3.52
C LEU A 59 -3.51 15.16 -4.74
N LEU A 60 -2.45 14.39 -4.97
CA LEU A 60 -2.37 13.48 -6.12
C LEU A 60 -3.43 12.37 -6.07
N TYR A 61 -3.85 11.95 -4.87
CA TYR A 61 -4.97 11.02 -4.71
C TYR A 61 -6.30 11.67 -5.14
N ARG A 62 -6.56 12.91 -4.74
CA ARG A 62 -7.79 13.63 -5.13
C ARG A 62 -7.86 13.85 -6.64
N GLU A 63 -6.74 14.15 -7.28
CA GLU A 63 -6.66 14.24 -8.75
C GLU A 63 -7.03 12.92 -9.41
N LEU A 64 -6.42 11.80 -8.97
CA LEU A 64 -6.76 10.47 -9.47
C LEU A 64 -8.23 10.13 -9.26
N GLN A 65 -8.81 10.50 -8.11
CA GLN A 65 -10.22 10.29 -7.81
C GLN A 65 -11.15 11.07 -8.75
N GLN A 66 -10.72 12.23 -9.27
CA GLN A 66 -11.49 12.98 -10.27
C GLN A 66 -11.36 12.37 -11.66
N GLU A 67 -10.21 11.81 -11.98
CA GLU A 67 -9.92 11.19 -13.28
C GLU A 67 -10.55 9.80 -13.43
N LYS A 68 -10.64 9.04 -12.33
CA LYS A 68 -11.06 7.65 -12.31
C LYS A 68 -12.31 7.47 -11.46
N ASN A 69 -13.21 6.59 -11.92
CA ASN A 69 -14.43 6.23 -11.20
C ASN A 69 -14.13 5.27 -10.03
N LEU A 70 -13.31 5.70 -9.07
CA LEU A 70 -13.01 4.93 -7.87
C LEU A 70 -14.21 4.96 -6.93
N ILE A 71 -14.64 3.80 -6.46
CA ILE A 71 -15.61 3.72 -5.37
C ILE A 71 -15.01 4.30 -4.09
N GLN A 72 -15.86 4.85 -3.22
CA GLN A 72 -15.43 5.39 -1.94
C GLN A 72 -14.82 4.26 -1.08
N PRO A 73 -13.57 4.40 -0.60
CA PRO A 73 -12.98 3.43 0.31
C PRO A 73 -13.40 3.71 1.77
N ASP A 74 -13.32 2.68 2.60
CA ASP A 74 -13.47 2.77 4.06
C ASP A 74 -12.25 3.42 4.73
N ALA A 75 -11.06 3.23 4.16
CA ALA A 75 -9.85 3.95 4.56
C ALA A 75 -8.93 4.27 3.38
N LEU A 76 -8.20 5.37 3.52
CA LEU A 76 -7.08 5.74 2.67
C LEU A 76 -5.80 5.62 3.48
N VAL A 77 -4.84 4.88 2.94
CA VAL A 77 -3.45 4.84 3.39
C VAL A 77 -2.66 5.60 2.32
N LEU A 78 -2.24 6.82 2.64
CA LEU A 78 -1.59 7.73 1.71
C LEU A 78 -0.11 7.92 2.06
N SER A 79 0.64 8.51 1.13
CA SER A 79 2.03 8.90 1.33
C SER A 79 2.88 7.76 1.88
N VAL A 80 2.76 6.59 1.25
CA VAL A 80 3.53 5.37 1.57
C VAL A 80 3.29 4.88 3.01
N GLY A 81 2.05 5.02 3.50
CA GLY A 81 1.67 4.51 4.82
C GLY A 81 1.92 5.47 5.98
N THR A 82 2.24 6.73 5.70
CA THR A 82 2.51 7.74 6.72
C THR A 82 1.24 8.46 7.19
N GLU A 83 0.15 8.37 6.42
CA GLU A 83 -1.14 8.95 6.76
C GLU A 83 -2.26 7.94 6.53
N ILE A 84 -3.17 7.84 7.50
CA ILE A 84 -4.38 7.03 7.40
C ILE A 84 -5.58 7.95 7.56
N TYR A 85 -6.52 7.91 6.62
CA TYR A 85 -7.80 8.63 6.71
C TYR A 85 -8.92 7.61 6.76
N LEU A 86 -9.87 7.80 7.68
CA LEU A 86 -10.98 6.88 7.90
C LEU A 86 -12.30 7.53 7.54
N ASP A 87 -13.22 6.75 6.97
CA ASP A 87 -14.64 7.10 6.82
C ASP A 87 -14.87 8.48 6.14
N GLY A 88 -14.03 8.84 5.17
CA GLY A 88 -14.13 10.11 4.43
C GLY A 88 -13.63 11.36 5.18
N SER A 89 -12.93 11.20 6.31
CA SER A 89 -12.28 12.30 7.02
C SER A 89 -11.23 13.02 6.17
N ASP A 90 -11.16 14.35 6.26
CA ASP A 90 -10.09 15.18 5.69
C ASP A 90 -8.84 15.29 6.60
N THR A 91 -8.90 14.66 7.78
CA THR A 91 -7.79 14.67 8.75
C THR A 91 -7.25 13.26 9.01
N PRO A 92 -5.92 13.09 9.14
CA PRO A 92 -5.32 11.80 9.45
C PRO A 92 -5.75 11.24 10.81
N ASP A 93 -5.77 9.91 10.94
CA ASP A 93 -6.07 9.20 12.18
C ASP A 93 -5.01 9.57 13.24
N PRO A 94 -5.42 10.13 14.39
CA PRO A 94 -4.51 10.60 15.41
C PRO A 94 -3.84 9.45 16.19
N GLN A 95 -4.41 8.24 16.19
CA GLN A 95 -3.78 7.09 16.82
C GLN A 95 -2.61 6.60 15.96
N TRP A 96 -2.79 6.55 14.64
CA TRP A 96 -1.71 6.23 13.71
C TRP A 96 -0.57 7.26 13.81
N SER A 97 -0.92 8.54 13.82
CA SER A 97 0.07 9.63 13.96
C SER A 97 0.90 9.50 15.24
N LYS A 98 0.30 9.07 16.35
CA LYS A 98 1.00 8.81 17.62
C LYS A 98 1.96 7.62 17.56
N ILE A 99 1.68 6.62 16.73
CA ILE A 99 2.56 5.47 16.51
C ILE A 99 3.79 5.87 15.69
N LEU A 100 3.63 6.82 14.76
CA LEU A 100 4.72 7.29 13.90
C LEU A 100 5.64 8.33 14.56
N ALA A 101 5.13 9.08 15.55
CA ALA A 101 5.86 10.18 16.17
C ALA A 101 7.19 9.82 16.88
N PRO A 102 7.32 8.68 17.60
CA PRO A 102 8.52 8.38 18.35
C PRO A 102 9.77 8.23 17.48
N GLY A 103 10.76 9.09 17.71
CA GLY A 103 12.04 9.07 16.98
C GLY A 103 11.99 9.77 15.62
N TRP A 104 10.88 10.41 15.25
CA TRP A 104 10.77 11.26 14.07
C TRP A 104 11.12 12.72 14.41
N GLN A 105 12.11 13.28 13.72
CA GLN A 105 12.56 14.67 13.90
C GLN A 105 12.73 15.35 12.54
N ARG A 106 11.61 15.82 11.96
CA ARG A 106 11.55 16.39 10.60
C ARG A 106 12.62 17.46 10.35
N GLU A 107 12.74 18.44 11.25
CA GLU A 107 13.68 19.55 11.06
C GLU A 107 15.13 19.08 11.06
N SER A 108 15.50 18.15 11.96
CA SER A 108 16.85 17.58 11.98
C SER A 108 17.18 16.76 10.73
N ILE A 109 16.18 16.11 10.13
CA ILE A 109 16.32 15.42 8.84
C ILE A 109 16.60 16.45 7.75
N LEU A 110 15.81 17.53 7.68
CA LEU A 110 16.00 18.61 6.71
C LEU A 110 17.40 19.23 6.83
N ASP A 111 17.86 19.54 8.05
CA ASP A 111 19.19 20.09 8.31
C ASP A 111 20.34 19.20 7.83
N ILE A 112 20.19 17.87 7.95
CA ILE A 112 21.18 16.93 7.39
C ILE A 112 21.13 16.91 5.87
N THR A 113 19.94 16.85 5.30
CA THR A 113 19.77 16.76 3.83
C THR A 113 20.28 17.99 3.10
N GLN A 114 20.33 19.16 3.73
CA GLN A 114 20.95 20.37 3.16
C GLN A 114 22.45 20.21 2.82
N LYS A 115 23.12 19.22 3.40
CA LYS A 115 24.54 18.92 3.13
C LYS A 115 24.75 18.12 1.84
N PHE A 116 23.67 17.64 1.21
CA PHE A 116 23.68 16.80 0.03
C PHE A 116 23.10 17.59 -1.16
N PRO A 117 23.95 18.26 -1.96
CA PRO A 117 23.50 19.07 -3.10
C PRO A 117 22.82 18.26 -4.22
N GLU A 118 22.95 16.94 -4.20
CA GLU A 118 22.28 16.01 -5.12
C GLU A 118 20.78 15.88 -4.86
N LEU A 119 20.31 16.29 -3.67
CA LEU A 119 18.91 16.20 -3.27
C LEU A 119 18.15 17.48 -3.63
N GLU A 120 17.11 17.35 -4.46
CA GLU A 120 16.16 18.42 -4.73
C GLU A 120 14.86 18.15 -3.99
N LEU A 121 14.35 19.10 -3.21
CA LEU A 121 13.07 18.91 -2.51
C LEU A 121 11.91 18.76 -3.51
N GLN A 122 11.06 17.76 -3.30
CA GLN A 122 9.79 17.68 -4.02
C GLN A 122 8.84 18.82 -3.59
N PRO A 123 7.83 19.17 -4.41
CA PRO A 123 6.86 20.21 -4.11
C PRO A 123 6.21 20.08 -2.72
N GLU A 124 5.73 21.19 -2.17
CA GLU A 124 5.11 21.24 -0.83
C GLU A 124 3.96 20.24 -0.66
N SER A 125 3.22 19.93 -1.74
CA SER A 125 2.15 18.92 -1.72
C SER A 125 2.63 17.52 -1.34
N GLU A 126 3.89 17.19 -1.65
CA GLU A 126 4.54 15.91 -1.38
C GLU A 126 5.30 15.88 -0.05
N GLN A 127 5.35 17.02 0.66
CA GLN A 127 5.93 17.16 1.99
C GLN A 127 4.83 16.96 3.04
N ARG A 128 4.92 15.89 3.84
CA ARG A 128 3.89 15.54 4.85
C ARG A 128 4.48 15.47 6.24
N LEU A 129 3.64 15.48 7.28
CA LEU A 129 4.12 15.51 8.67
C LEU A 129 5.20 14.43 8.98
N PHE A 130 4.98 13.22 8.46
CA PHE A 130 5.86 12.05 8.61
C PHE A 130 6.53 11.62 7.29
N LYS A 131 6.71 12.54 6.33
CA LYS A 131 7.36 12.26 5.04
C LYS A 131 8.16 13.46 4.55
N VAL A 132 9.46 13.27 4.31
CA VAL A 132 10.29 14.24 3.58
C VAL A 132 10.69 13.62 2.25
N SER A 133 10.31 14.25 1.14
CA SER A 133 10.48 13.68 -0.20
C SER A 133 11.45 14.52 -1.03
N PHE A 134 12.34 13.86 -1.78
CA PHE A 134 13.30 14.49 -2.68
C PHE A 134 13.26 13.85 -4.07
N PHE A 135 13.62 14.62 -5.08
CA PHE A 135 14.13 14.11 -6.34
C PHE A 135 15.64 13.86 -6.20
N LEU A 136 16.09 12.69 -6.63
CA LEU A 136 17.46 12.21 -6.67
C LEU A 136 17.63 11.34 -7.91
N GLU A 137 18.20 11.89 -8.98
CA GLU A 137 18.41 11.13 -10.21
C GLU A 137 19.26 9.87 -9.99
N GLU A 138 18.96 8.78 -10.70
CA GLU A 138 19.66 7.48 -10.59
C GLU A 138 21.19 7.57 -10.67
N LYS A 139 21.72 8.43 -11.54
CA LYS A 139 23.17 8.64 -11.68
C LYS A 139 23.84 9.21 -10.41
N LEU A 140 23.07 9.81 -9.52
CA LEU A 140 23.48 10.43 -8.26
C LEU A 140 23.11 9.57 -7.03
N ALA A 141 22.36 8.47 -7.21
CA ALA A 141 21.85 7.64 -6.12
C ALA A 141 22.95 6.96 -5.26
N SER A 142 24.20 7.01 -5.69
CA SER A 142 25.35 6.52 -4.93
C SER A 142 25.59 7.26 -3.60
N ILE A 143 24.95 8.43 -3.40
CA ILE A 143 25.00 9.19 -2.14
C ILE A 143 24.13 8.58 -1.03
N ILE A 144 23.18 7.70 -1.35
CA ILE A 144 22.20 7.17 -0.38
C ILE A 144 22.89 6.52 0.83
N PRO A 145 23.88 5.62 0.69
CA PRO A 145 24.55 5.01 1.85
C PRO A 145 25.24 6.04 2.77
N GLN A 146 25.77 7.12 2.19
CA GLN A 146 26.38 8.20 2.97
C GLN A 146 25.32 9.03 3.70
N LEU A 147 24.21 9.35 3.04
CA LEU A 147 23.07 10.02 3.66
C LEU A 147 22.50 9.21 4.82
N GLU A 148 22.30 7.90 4.63
CA GLU A 148 21.87 6.98 5.69
C GLU A 148 22.83 7.02 6.89
N ALA A 149 24.13 6.95 6.64
CA ALA A 149 25.14 6.99 7.69
C ALA A 149 25.13 8.32 8.48
N GLU A 150 24.92 9.46 7.82
CA GLU A 150 24.78 10.76 8.51
C GLU A 150 23.51 10.81 9.36
N LEU A 151 22.38 10.34 8.82
CA LEU A 151 21.11 10.31 9.54
C LEU A 151 21.13 9.36 10.74
N GLN A 152 21.81 8.21 10.62
CA GLN A 152 21.96 7.24 11.72
C GLN A 152 22.70 7.81 12.93
N LYS A 153 23.58 8.80 12.75
CA LYS A 153 24.27 9.48 13.87
C LYS A 153 23.32 10.18 14.82
N LEU A 154 22.14 10.57 14.34
CA LEU A 154 21.08 11.18 15.16
C LEU A 154 20.24 10.15 15.93
N GLN A 155 20.47 8.85 15.70
CA GLN A 155 19.69 7.75 16.31
C GLN A 155 18.17 7.92 16.10
N LEU A 156 17.79 8.44 14.93
CA LEU A 156 16.39 8.59 14.54
C LEU A 156 15.82 7.24 14.09
N ASN A 157 14.55 7.02 14.35
CA ASN A 157 13.82 5.84 13.87
C ASN A 157 13.26 6.14 12.50
N ILE A 158 14.11 6.11 11.47
CA ILE A 158 13.72 6.41 10.09
C ILE A 158 14.19 5.33 9.11
N LYS A 159 13.64 5.37 7.90
CA LYS A 159 14.09 4.61 6.75
C LYS A 159 14.05 5.48 5.50
N LEU A 160 14.86 5.10 4.51
CA LEU A 160 14.89 5.69 3.19
C LEU A 160 14.24 4.74 2.20
N ILE A 161 13.38 5.27 1.33
CA ILE A 161 12.78 4.53 0.23
C ILE A 161 13.16 5.24 -1.05
N TYR A 162 14.01 4.59 -1.85
CA TYR A 162 14.35 5.06 -3.19
C TYR A 162 13.53 4.30 -4.22
N SER A 163 12.84 5.00 -5.10
CA SER A 163 11.90 4.39 -6.04
C SER A 163 11.88 5.10 -7.39
N SER A 164 11.42 4.37 -8.42
CA SER A 164 11.26 4.88 -9.80
C SER A 164 12.51 5.51 -10.44
N GLY A 165 13.71 5.29 -9.89
CA GLY A 165 14.95 5.86 -10.38
C GLY A 165 15.08 7.38 -10.17
N ILE A 166 14.22 7.98 -9.34
CA ILE A 166 14.24 9.43 -9.10
C ILE A 166 13.70 9.85 -7.73
N ASP A 167 12.79 9.11 -7.10
CA ASP A 167 12.13 9.57 -5.87
C ASP A 167 12.85 9.00 -4.65
N LEU A 168 13.25 9.86 -3.72
CA LEU A 168 13.78 9.48 -2.41
C LEU A 168 12.89 10.00 -1.27
N ASP A 169 12.26 9.08 -0.57
CA ASP A 169 11.43 9.38 0.59
C ASP A 169 12.16 9.03 1.89
N ILE A 170 12.16 9.95 2.85
CA ILE A 170 12.58 9.72 4.23
C ILE A 170 11.34 9.65 5.11
N LEU A 171 11.13 8.51 5.76
CA LEU A 171 9.93 8.19 6.53
C LEU A 171 10.29 7.64 7.92
N PRO A 172 9.39 7.67 8.91
CA PRO A 172 9.54 6.86 10.11
C PRO A 172 9.79 5.38 9.79
N LEU A 173 10.63 4.73 10.59
CA LEU A 173 10.92 3.30 10.44
C LEU A 173 9.64 2.45 10.57
N THR A 174 8.72 2.91 11.42
CA THR A 174 7.43 2.27 11.72
C THR A 174 6.34 2.50 10.68
N SER A 175 6.56 3.36 9.67
CA SER A 175 5.56 3.62 8.62
C SER A 175 5.87 2.87 7.34
N ASP A 176 4.96 2.04 6.87
CA ASP A 176 4.84 1.62 5.46
C ASP A 176 3.41 1.14 5.21
N LYS A 177 3.12 0.79 3.95
CA LYS A 177 1.83 0.23 3.55
C LYS A 177 1.45 -1.02 4.38
N GLY A 178 2.42 -1.87 4.72
CA GLY A 178 2.21 -3.09 5.51
C GLY A 178 1.83 -2.81 6.97
N GLN A 179 2.57 -1.95 7.65
CA GLN A 179 2.28 -1.55 9.03
C GLN A 179 0.96 -0.80 9.15
N ALA A 180 0.65 0.09 8.19
CA ALA A 180 -0.64 0.77 8.13
C ALA A 180 -1.79 -0.22 7.92
N MET A 181 -1.60 -1.22 7.06
CA MET A 181 -2.56 -2.31 6.87
C MET A 181 -2.77 -3.13 8.15
N GLN A 182 -1.69 -3.52 8.86
CA GLN A 182 -1.80 -4.22 10.16
C GLN A 182 -2.58 -3.41 11.18
N PHE A 183 -2.32 -2.10 11.26
CA PHE A 183 -3.06 -1.20 12.15
C PHE A 183 -4.56 -1.22 11.84
N LEU A 184 -4.95 -1.11 10.56
CA LEU A 184 -6.36 -1.18 10.13
C LEU A 184 -6.98 -2.56 10.41
N ARG A 185 -6.26 -3.65 10.12
CA ARG A 185 -6.70 -5.02 10.42
C ARG A 185 -7.02 -5.20 11.89
N GLN A 186 -6.13 -4.76 12.78
CA GLN A 186 -6.32 -4.84 14.22
C GLN A 186 -7.49 -3.96 14.68
N LYS A 187 -7.56 -2.71 14.18
CA LYS A 187 -8.62 -1.75 14.49
C LYS A 187 -10.01 -2.28 14.13
N TRP A 188 -10.13 -2.99 13.01
CA TRP A 188 -11.39 -3.54 12.51
C TRP A 188 -11.59 -5.03 12.76
N GLN A 189 -10.66 -5.67 13.49
CA GLN A 189 -10.72 -7.07 13.89
C GLN A 189 -10.87 -8.05 12.71
N PHE A 190 -10.12 -7.83 11.63
CA PHE A 190 -10.03 -8.78 10.52
C PHE A 190 -8.88 -9.77 10.74
N ALA A 191 -9.15 -11.07 10.59
CA ALA A 191 -8.12 -12.11 10.57
C ALA A 191 -7.24 -11.99 9.31
N ALA A 192 -6.04 -12.59 9.33
CA ALA A 192 -5.10 -12.47 8.22
C ALA A 192 -5.64 -13.20 6.98
N GLU A 193 -6.27 -14.35 7.21
CA GLU A 193 -6.93 -15.18 6.21
C GLU A 193 -8.18 -14.49 5.62
N GLN A 194 -8.71 -13.47 6.30
CA GLN A 194 -9.81 -12.62 5.85
C GLN A 194 -9.33 -11.27 5.32
N THR A 195 -8.02 -11.11 5.09
CA THR A 195 -7.45 -9.91 4.51
C THR A 195 -6.75 -10.28 3.22
N VAL A 196 -6.96 -9.46 2.19
CA VAL A 196 -6.29 -9.58 0.91
C VAL A 196 -5.58 -8.27 0.58
N VAL A 197 -4.32 -8.37 0.15
CA VAL A 197 -3.48 -7.24 -0.25
C VAL A 197 -3.10 -7.38 -1.72
N CYS A 198 -3.14 -6.28 -2.47
CA CYS A 198 -2.81 -6.24 -3.89
C CYS A 198 -1.75 -5.18 -4.18
N GLY A 199 -0.78 -5.49 -5.05
CA GLY A 199 0.30 -4.57 -5.41
C GLY A 199 1.07 -4.99 -6.68
N ASP A 200 1.88 -4.08 -7.19
CA ASP A 200 2.64 -4.24 -8.43
C ASP A 200 4.15 -3.94 -8.27
N SER A 201 4.57 -3.18 -7.26
CA SER A 201 5.91 -2.60 -7.22
C SER A 201 6.64 -2.75 -5.88
N GLY A 202 7.87 -2.22 -5.80
CA GLY A 202 8.72 -2.36 -4.61
C GLY A 202 8.13 -1.74 -3.34
N ASN A 203 7.33 -0.68 -3.44
CA ASN A 203 6.69 -0.06 -2.28
C ASN A 203 5.53 -0.92 -1.70
N ASP A 204 5.09 -1.94 -2.43
CA ASP A 204 4.07 -2.90 -2.00
C ASP A 204 4.67 -4.12 -1.32
N ILE A 205 5.98 -4.34 -1.40
CA ILE A 205 6.66 -5.47 -0.73
C ILE A 205 6.25 -5.55 0.74
N ALA A 206 6.15 -4.40 1.42
CA ALA A 206 5.74 -4.33 2.81
C ALA A 206 4.32 -4.91 3.07
N LEU A 207 3.38 -4.75 2.14
CA LEU A 207 2.04 -5.35 2.25
C LEU A 207 2.12 -6.88 2.30
N PHE A 208 3.04 -7.46 1.55
CA PHE A 208 3.22 -8.91 1.43
C PHE A 208 4.15 -9.51 2.50
N ALA A 209 5.08 -8.71 3.03
CA ALA A 209 6.14 -9.17 3.93
C ALA A 209 5.73 -9.14 5.41
N VAL A 210 4.75 -8.31 5.77
CA VAL A 210 4.42 -8.02 7.18
C VAL A 210 3.68 -9.17 7.87
N GLY A 211 3.03 -10.06 7.11
CA GLY A 211 2.20 -11.12 7.66
C GLY A 211 1.85 -12.22 6.67
N GLU A 212 0.77 -12.95 6.98
CA GLU A 212 0.27 -14.10 6.21
C GLU A 212 -1.09 -13.82 5.55
N GLU A 213 -1.40 -12.54 5.33
CA GLU A 213 -2.55 -12.12 4.53
C GLU A 213 -2.50 -12.72 3.13
N ARG A 214 -3.67 -12.87 2.49
CA ARG A 214 -3.70 -13.31 1.09
C ARG A 214 -3.11 -12.22 0.21
N GLY A 215 -2.05 -12.52 -0.53
CA GLY A 215 -1.41 -11.56 -1.42
C GLY A 215 -1.75 -11.83 -2.87
N ILE A 216 -2.09 -10.79 -3.62
CA ILE A 216 -2.27 -10.84 -5.08
C ILE A 216 -1.22 -9.92 -5.72
N ILE A 217 -0.30 -10.50 -6.47
CA ILE A 217 0.66 -9.77 -7.30
C ILE A 217 0.10 -9.74 -8.71
N VAL A 218 -0.19 -8.55 -9.24
CA VAL A 218 -0.80 -8.40 -10.58
C VAL A 218 0.18 -8.79 -11.69
N GLY A 219 -0.32 -9.26 -12.84
CA GLY A 219 0.53 -9.80 -13.91
C GLY A 219 1.48 -8.79 -14.56
N ASN A 220 1.22 -7.49 -14.37
CA ASN A 220 2.08 -6.39 -14.80
C ASN A 220 3.02 -5.89 -13.68
N ALA A 221 3.26 -6.70 -12.64
CA ALA A 221 4.17 -6.35 -11.55
C ALA A 221 5.60 -6.10 -12.04
N ARG A 222 6.26 -5.16 -11.39
CA ARG A 222 7.61 -4.72 -11.71
C ARG A 222 8.67 -5.75 -11.28
N PRO A 223 9.85 -5.75 -11.92
CA PRO A 223 10.91 -6.72 -11.66
C PRO A 223 11.30 -6.83 -10.18
N GLU A 224 11.36 -5.73 -9.45
CA GLU A 224 11.76 -5.70 -8.04
C GLU A 224 10.80 -6.49 -7.13
N LEU A 225 9.49 -6.40 -7.36
CA LEU A 225 8.49 -7.16 -6.59
C LEU A 225 8.55 -8.65 -6.95
N LEU A 226 8.72 -8.97 -8.23
CA LEU A 226 8.85 -10.35 -8.71
C LEU A 226 10.13 -11.03 -8.18
N GLN A 227 11.25 -10.31 -8.20
CA GLN A 227 12.52 -10.78 -7.63
C GLN A 227 12.38 -11.06 -6.14
N TRP A 228 11.78 -10.14 -5.39
CA TRP A 228 11.49 -10.34 -3.98
C TRP A 228 10.58 -11.56 -3.74
N HIS A 229 9.48 -11.68 -4.49
CA HIS A 229 8.56 -12.81 -4.37
C HIS A 229 9.26 -14.16 -4.62
N ASN A 230 10.12 -14.23 -5.64
CA ASN A 230 10.88 -15.44 -5.96
C ASN A 230 11.92 -15.80 -4.88
N GLN A 231 12.51 -14.79 -4.23
CA GLN A 231 13.46 -14.98 -3.14
C GLN A 231 12.77 -15.46 -1.85
N TYR A 232 11.54 -15.00 -1.62
CA TYR A 232 10.76 -15.33 -0.43
C TYR A 232 9.42 -15.93 -0.87
N PRO A 233 9.34 -17.22 -1.25
CA PRO A 233 8.07 -17.83 -1.66
C PRO A 233 7.12 -18.02 -0.47
N ALA A 234 5.80 -17.90 -0.71
CA ALA A 234 4.78 -18.32 0.25
C ALA A 234 3.48 -18.73 -0.44
N GLU A 235 2.81 -19.75 0.09
CA GLU A 235 1.59 -20.34 -0.51
C GLU A 235 0.37 -19.42 -0.48
N TYR A 236 0.36 -18.45 0.43
CA TYR A 236 -0.70 -17.45 0.55
C TYR A 236 -0.53 -16.26 -0.40
N ARG A 237 0.42 -16.31 -1.34
CA ARG A 237 0.63 -15.29 -2.38
C ARG A 237 0.36 -15.88 -3.76
N TYR A 238 -0.56 -15.23 -4.47
CA TYR A 238 -0.94 -15.59 -5.83
C TYR A 238 -0.32 -14.61 -6.84
N LEU A 239 0.36 -15.15 -7.84
CA LEU A 239 0.88 -14.40 -8.96
C LEU A 239 -0.15 -14.48 -10.10
N ALA A 240 -0.82 -13.37 -10.38
CA ALA A 240 -1.86 -13.32 -11.41
C ALA A 240 -1.25 -13.28 -12.82
N GLN A 241 -1.99 -13.84 -13.79
CA GLN A 241 -1.63 -13.70 -15.20
C GLN A 241 -2.17 -12.39 -15.79
N LYS A 242 -3.36 -11.97 -15.35
CA LYS A 242 -3.98 -10.72 -15.79
C LYS A 242 -3.39 -9.51 -15.10
N HIS A 243 -3.50 -8.36 -15.77
CA HIS A 243 -2.96 -7.09 -15.31
C HIS A 243 -4.00 -6.31 -14.49
N CYS A 244 -3.51 -5.39 -13.66
CA CYS A 244 -4.30 -4.42 -12.92
C CYS A 244 -5.53 -5.04 -12.22
N ALA A 245 -6.68 -4.36 -12.22
CA ALA A 245 -7.93 -4.82 -11.62
C ALA A 245 -8.38 -6.21 -12.13
N ALA A 246 -8.03 -6.59 -13.37
CA ALA A 246 -8.35 -7.91 -13.90
C ALA A 246 -7.50 -9.02 -13.21
N GLY A 247 -6.25 -8.72 -12.89
CA GLY A 247 -5.37 -9.57 -12.07
C GLY A 247 -5.85 -9.68 -10.63
N ILE A 248 -6.34 -8.58 -10.05
CA ILE A 248 -6.99 -8.60 -8.74
C ILE A 248 -8.22 -9.51 -8.76
N MET A 249 -9.11 -9.37 -9.74
CA MET A 249 -10.29 -10.24 -9.86
C MET A 249 -9.91 -11.72 -10.01
N GLU A 250 -8.84 -12.03 -10.73
CA GLU A 250 -8.31 -13.39 -10.85
C GLU A 250 -7.88 -13.94 -9.49
N GLY A 251 -7.07 -13.19 -8.73
CA GLY A 251 -6.61 -13.60 -7.41
C GLY A 251 -7.73 -13.68 -6.37
N LEU A 252 -8.71 -12.77 -6.40
CA LEU A 252 -9.87 -12.82 -5.50
C LEU A 252 -10.72 -14.08 -5.75
N LYS A 253 -10.83 -14.53 -7.01
CA LYS A 253 -11.48 -15.80 -7.36
C LYS A 253 -10.65 -17.00 -6.89
N TYR A 254 -9.34 -16.96 -7.09
CA TYR A 254 -8.42 -18.00 -6.62
C TYR A 254 -8.54 -18.24 -5.11
N PHE A 255 -8.55 -17.17 -4.31
CA PHE A 255 -8.71 -17.23 -2.85
C PHE A 255 -10.18 -17.35 -2.39
N LYS A 256 -11.14 -17.41 -3.31
CA LYS A 256 -12.58 -17.54 -3.04
C LYS A 256 -13.20 -16.38 -2.24
N PHE A 257 -12.62 -15.19 -2.33
CA PHE A 257 -13.23 -13.96 -1.78
C PHE A 257 -14.38 -13.46 -2.65
N LEU A 258 -14.27 -13.60 -3.98
CA LEU A 258 -15.32 -13.28 -4.95
C LEU A 258 -15.56 -14.46 -5.89
N LYS A 259 -16.79 -14.59 -6.39
CA LYS A 259 -17.16 -15.59 -7.42
C LYS A 259 -16.97 -15.05 -8.84
#